data_AF-A0ABD4TA98-F1
#
_entry.id   AF-A0ABD4TA98-F1
#
_cell.length_a   1.000
_cell.length_b   1.000
_cell.length_c   1.000
_cell.angle_alpha   90.00
_cell.angle_beta   90.00
_cell.angle_gamma   90.00
#
_symmetry.space_group_name_H-M   'P 1'
#
loop_
_entity.id
_entity.type
_entity.pdbx_description
1 polymer ?
#
loop_
_entity_poly.entity_id
_entity_poly.type
_entity_poly.pdbx_seq_one_letter_code
_entity_poly.pdbx_strand_id
1 'polypeptide(L)'
;MSTELTQEENLLFQSYYTFSLLTELHNNNLLESEYYDGMVFGVPQIKDDLRSIGIDNQGCVLIALYVMLVIPKEIVQQKYSSEYDSISQFLRTHTQNTSTTYSSDKTIVNFLRHIRNAVAHARVEFRPNDVVIFSDANNKNESFSTELPLRYLGEFVNQLQKVHIAYSQDWHQQGS
;
A
#
# COMPACT_ATOMS: atom_id res chain seq x y z
N MET A 1 18.59 -16.34 21.98
CA MET A 1 17.74 -17.27 21.19
C MET A 1 17.50 -16.59 19.86
N SER A 2 17.78 -17.24 18.72
CA SER A 2 17.31 -16.72 17.43
C SER A 2 15.81 -16.92 17.39
N THR A 3 15.04 -15.87 17.63
CA THR A 3 13.58 -15.90 17.52
C THR A 3 13.25 -16.16 16.06
N GLU A 4 12.82 -17.38 15.74
CA GLU A 4 12.35 -17.70 14.39
C GLU A 4 11.07 -16.88 14.12
N LEU A 5 11.03 -16.24 12.96
CA LEU A 5 9.85 -15.50 12.53
C LEU A 5 8.69 -16.46 12.29
N THR A 6 7.53 -16.13 12.84
CA THR A 6 6.27 -16.78 12.48
C THR A 6 5.94 -16.57 11.01
N GLN A 7 5.01 -17.35 10.47
CA GLN A 7 4.57 -17.17 9.08
C GLN A 7 3.94 -15.78 8.84
N GLU A 8 3.19 -15.24 9.79
CA GLU A 8 2.60 -13.91 9.71
C GLU A 8 3.65 -12.79 9.74
N GLU A 9 4.64 -12.90 10.63
CA GLU A 9 5.77 -11.96 10.70
C GLU A 9 6.60 -12.00 9.42
N ASN A 10 6.84 -13.19 8.86
CA ASN A 10 7.53 -13.33 7.57
C ASN A 10 6.77 -12.60 6.45
N LEU A 11 5.45 -12.75 6.38
CA LEU A 11 4.65 -12.05 5.37
C LEU A 11 4.75 -10.54 5.53
N LEU A 12 4.66 -10.02 6.76
CA LEU A 12 4.73 -8.58 7.00
C LEU A 12 6.12 -8.01 6.72
N PHE A 13 7.15 -8.58 7.35
CA PHE A 13 8.50 -8.05 7.23
C PHE A 13 9.04 -8.22 5.82
N GLN A 14 8.88 -9.39 5.20
CA GLN A 14 9.40 -9.60 3.85
C GLN A 14 8.74 -8.65 2.85
N SER A 15 7.40 -8.50 2.92
CA SER A 15 6.69 -7.62 1.98
C SER A 15 7.05 -6.15 2.18
N TYR A 16 7.02 -5.66 3.42
CA TYR A 16 7.33 -4.27 3.75
C TYR A 16 8.80 -3.91 3.49
N TYR A 17 9.75 -4.78 3.88
CA TYR A 17 11.18 -4.52 3.66
C TYR A 17 11.57 -4.62 2.19
N THR A 18 10.94 -5.49 1.41
CA THR A 18 11.18 -5.53 -0.05
C THR A 18 10.70 -4.24 -0.70
N PHE A 19 9.52 -3.74 -0.33
CA PHE A 19 9.03 -2.46 -0.84
C PHE A 19 9.91 -1.27 -0.38
N SER A 20 10.35 -1.30 0.88
CA SER A 20 11.26 -0.29 1.42
C SER A 20 12.60 -0.30 0.67
N LEU A 21 13.14 -1.48 0.35
CA LEU A 21 14.34 -1.61 -0.47
C LEU A 21 14.14 -0.99 -1.86
N LEU A 22 13.01 -1.26 -2.53
CA LEU A 22 12.72 -0.62 -3.83
C LEU A 22 12.72 0.91 -3.74
N THR A 23 12.18 1.45 -2.64
CA THR A 23 12.17 2.89 -2.38
C THR A 23 13.60 3.42 -2.20
N GLU A 24 14.44 2.73 -1.44
CA GLU A 24 15.84 3.12 -1.26
C GLU A 24 16.65 3.01 -2.56
N LEU A 25 16.40 1.99 -3.39
CA LEU A 25 17.05 1.86 -4.70
C LEU A 25 16.69 3.02 -5.62
N HIS A 26 15.46 3.51 -5.57
CA HIS A 26 15.05 4.72 -6.28
C HIS A 26 15.77 5.96 -5.72
N ASN A 27 15.73 6.16 -4.40
CA ASN A 27 16.36 7.32 -3.73
C ASN A 27 17.88 7.39 -3.96
N ASN A 28 18.51 6.25 -4.23
CA ASN A 28 19.93 6.13 -4.53
C ASN A 28 20.24 6.05 -6.04
N ASN A 29 19.28 6.42 -6.91
CA ASN A 29 19.42 6.46 -8.37
C ASN A 29 19.95 5.16 -8.99
N LEU A 30 19.50 3.99 -8.49
CA LEU A 30 20.00 2.69 -8.96
C LEU A 30 19.94 2.57 -10.49
N LEU A 31 18.82 2.91 -11.11
CA LEU A 31 18.60 2.71 -12.56
C LEU A 31 19.55 3.54 -13.45
N GLU A 32 20.13 4.60 -12.88
CA GLU A 32 21.09 5.50 -13.53
C GLU A 32 22.55 5.18 -13.16
N SER A 33 22.79 4.18 -12.31
CA SER A 33 24.12 3.84 -11.83
C SER A 33 24.90 2.94 -12.80
N GLU A 34 26.23 3.08 -12.80
CA GLU A 34 27.15 2.15 -13.50
C GLU A 34 26.97 0.70 -13.02
N TYR A 35 26.60 0.53 -11.74
CA TYR A 35 26.30 -0.79 -11.17
C TYR A 35 25.15 -1.45 -11.92
N TYR A 36 24.03 -0.73 -12.13
CA TYR A 36 22.88 -1.25 -12.86
C TYR A 36 23.21 -1.50 -14.35
N ASP A 37 24.03 -0.65 -14.96
CA ASP A 37 24.54 -0.88 -16.32
C ASP A 37 25.31 -2.21 -16.43
N GLY A 38 26.09 -2.57 -15.42
CA GLY A 38 26.81 -3.85 -15.35
C GLY A 38 25.94 -5.08 -15.03
N MET A 39 24.70 -4.91 -14.54
CA MET A 39 23.87 -6.05 -14.13
C MET A 39 23.42 -6.91 -15.32
N VAL A 40 23.53 -8.23 -15.16
CA VAL A 40 23.01 -9.22 -16.12
C VAL A 40 21.66 -9.72 -15.64
N PHE A 41 20.63 -9.45 -16.42
CA PHE A 41 19.27 -9.93 -16.16
C PHE A 41 19.03 -11.23 -16.93
N GLY A 42 18.35 -12.19 -16.29
CA GLY A 42 17.95 -13.44 -16.96
C GLY A 42 17.03 -13.22 -18.17
N VAL A 43 16.30 -12.09 -18.17
CA VAL A 43 15.52 -11.60 -19.31
C VAL A 43 15.98 -10.15 -19.59
N PRO A 44 16.85 -9.92 -20.60
CA PRO A 44 17.44 -8.61 -20.86
C PRO A 44 16.41 -7.49 -21.08
N GLN A 45 15.30 -7.79 -21.75
CA GLN A 45 14.23 -6.82 -22.00
C GLN A 45 13.69 -6.18 -20.72
N ILE A 46 13.60 -6.94 -19.62
CA ILE A 46 13.10 -6.41 -18.33
C ILE A 46 14.02 -5.29 -17.81
N LYS A 47 15.33 -5.35 -18.08
CA LYS A 47 16.27 -4.29 -17.69
C LYS A 47 15.97 -2.98 -18.41
N ASP A 48 15.75 -3.06 -19.72
CA ASP A 48 15.44 -1.90 -20.55
C ASP A 48 14.06 -1.32 -20.18
N ASP A 49 13.07 -2.20 -19.99
CA ASP A 49 11.72 -1.82 -19.58
C ASP A 49 11.74 -1.13 -18.21
N LEU A 50 12.47 -1.67 -17.21
CA LEU A 50 12.60 -1.05 -15.88
C LEU A 50 13.20 0.35 -15.94
N ARG A 51 14.21 0.58 -16.79
CA ARG A 51 14.77 1.91 -17.01
C ARG A 51 13.75 2.86 -17.62
N SER A 52 12.92 2.37 -18.54
CA SER A 52 11.90 3.20 -19.20
C SER A 52 10.70 3.52 -18.31
N ILE A 53 10.22 2.56 -17.52
CA ILE A 53 8.99 2.72 -16.71
C ILE A 53 9.28 3.18 -15.28
N GLY A 54 10.53 3.13 -14.84
CA GLY A 54 10.93 3.44 -13.47
C GLY A 54 10.52 2.37 -12.45
N ILE A 55 10.91 2.61 -11.20
CA ILE A 55 10.57 1.76 -10.04
C ILE A 55 9.71 2.51 -9.00
N ASP A 56 9.13 3.63 -9.41
CA ASP A 56 8.34 4.59 -8.62
C ASP A 56 7.04 5.00 -9.33
N ASN A 57 6.62 4.25 -10.35
CA ASN A 57 5.42 4.56 -11.13
C ASN A 57 4.11 4.19 -10.41
N GLN A 58 2.96 4.42 -11.07
CA GLN A 58 1.62 4.12 -10.53
C GLN A 58 1.43 2.64 -10.14
N GLY A 59 2.10 1.71 -10.84
CA GLY A 59 2.12 0.30 -10.47
C GLY A 59 2.77 0.08 -9.10
N CYS A 60 3.81 0.85 -8.77
CA CYS A 60 4.44 0.80 -7.45
C CYS A 60 3.51 1.31 -6.35
N VAL A 61 2.65 2.29 -6.61
CA VAL A 61 1.62 2.72 -5.65
C VAL A 61 0.65 1.58 -5.33
N LEU A 62 0.21 0.82 -6.33
CA LEU A 62 -0.67 -0.33 -6.11
C LEU A 62 0.01 -1.39 -5.23
N ILE A 63 1.28 -1.69 -5.50
CA ILE A 63 2.07 -2.63 -4.69
C ILE A 63 2.26 -2.09 -3.26
N ALA A 64 2.59 -0.81 -3.11
CA ALA A 64 2.74 -0.14 -1.82
C ALA A 64 1.47 -0.30 -0.97
N LEU A 65 0.31 -0.01 -1.56
CA LEU A 65 -0.98 -0.16 -0.90
C LEU A 65 -1.29 -1.63 -0.60
N TYR A 66 -0.97 -2.56 -1.49
CA TYR A 66 -1.20 -3.99 -1.22
C TYR A 66 -0.40 -4.45 0.01
N VAL A 67 0.90 -4.14 0.03
CA VAL A 67 1.80 -4.45 1.14
C VAL A 67 1.37 -3.79 2.44
N MET A 68 0.97 -2.51 2.38
CA MET A 68 0.73 -1.72 3.58
C MET A 68 -0.72 -1.70 4.08
N LEU A 69 -1.69 -2.06 3.25
CA LEU A 69 -3.12 -2.01 3.58
C LEU A 69 -3.81 -3.38 3.49
N VAL A 70 -3.42 -4.25 2.56
CA VAL A 70 -4.09 -5.55 2.34
C VAL A 70 -3.51 -6.63 3.25
N ILE A 71 -2.21 -6.90 3.13
CA ILE A 71 -1.50 -7.92 3.93
C ILE A 71 -1.68 -7.73 5.45
N PRO A 72 -1.53 -6.51 6.01
CA PRO A 72 -1.44 -6.34 7.47
C PRO A 72 -2.78 -6.45 8.17
N LYS A 73 -3.89 -6.34 7.43
CA LYS A 73 -5.22 -6.27 8.03
C LYS A 73 -5.51 -7.44 8.96
N GLU A 74 -5.15 -8.64 8.56
CA GLU A 74 -5.44 -9.85 9.33
C GLU A 74 -4.49 -10.02 10.53
N ILE A 75 -3.33 -9.37 10.48
CA ILE A 75 -2.22 -9.63 11.40
C ILE A 75 -2.10 -8.54 12.48
N VAL A 76 -2.27 -7.26 12.10
CA VAL A 76 -1.94 -6.12 13.00
C VAL A 76 -3.09 -5.14 13.24
N GLN A 77 -4.22 -5.26 12.53
CA GLN A 77 -5.29 -4.25 12.62
C GLN A 77 -5.86 -4.11 14.04
N GLN A 78 -5.99 -5.21 14.79
CA GLN A 78 -6.52 -5.16 16.16
C GLN A 78 -5.54 -4.46 17.11
N LYS A 79 -4.23 -4.71 16.94
CA LYS A 79 -3.17 -4.15 17.79
C LYS A 79 -3.02 -2.63 17.60
N TYR A 80 -3.13 -2.13 16.36
CA TYR A 80 -2.99 -0.71 16.01
C TYR A 80 -4.32 -0.06 15.63
N SER A 81 -5.38 -0.37 16.37
CA SER A 81 -6.74 0.08 16.04
C SER A 81 -6.86 1.62 15.98
N SER A 82 -6.20 2.34 16.90
CA SER A 82 -6.18 3.81 16.92
C SER A 82 -5.56 4.45 15.68
N GLU A 83 -4.52 3.83 15.15
CA GLU A 83 -3.83 4.26 13.94
C GLU A 83 -4.73 4.03 12.73
N TYR A 84 -5.39 2.86 12.65
CA TYR A 84 -6.35 2.58 11.59
C TYR A 84 -7.61 3.45 11.67
N ASP A 85 -8.04 3.86 12.85
CA ASP A 85 -9.12 4.84 13.04
C ASP A 85 -8.68 6.23 12.53
N SER A 86 -7.45 6.64 12.81
CA SER A 86 -6.86 7.89 12.31
C SER A 86 -6.76 7.89 10.78
N ILE A 87 -6.31 6.78 10.19
CA ILE A 87 -6.25 6.60 8.73
C ILE A 87 -7.65 6.65 8.13
N SER A 88 -8.63 6.01 8.79
CA SER A 88 -10.03 6.06 8.35
C SER A 88 -10.57 7.49 8.38
N GLN A 89 -10.24 8.26 9.42
CA GLN A 89 -10.64 9.66 9.51
C GLN A 89 -9.95 10.54 8.45
N PHE A 90 -8.67 10.28 8.16
CA PHE A 90 -7.96 10.94 7.07
C PHE A 90 -8.67 10.72 5.73
N LEU A 91 -9.02 9.46 5.42
CA LEU A 91 -9.72 9.11 4.18
C LEU A 91 -11.09 9.78 4.10
N ARG A 92 -11.87 9.78 5.19
CA ARG A 92 -13.16 10.50 5.25
C ARG A 92 -13.03 11.99 4.91
N THR A 93 -11.92 12.60 5.30
CA THR A 93 -11.70 14.05 5.18
C THR A 93 -11.20 14.43 3.79
N HIS A 94 -10.36 13.60 3.18
CA HIS A 94 -9.61 13.95 1.99
C HIS A 94 -10.06 13.26 0.71
N THR A 95 -10.95 12.27 0.82
CA THR A 95 -11.58 11.68 -0.36
C THR A 95 -12.77 12.51 -0.82
N GLN A 96 -13.07 12.42 -2.11
CA GLN A 96 -14.15 13.15 -2.77
C GLN A 96 -14.93 12.23 -3.71
N ASN A 97 -16.05 12.74 -4.24
CA ASN A 97 -16.89 12.03 -5.22
C ASN A 97 -17.26 10.61 -4.77
N THR A 98 -17.54 10.45 -3.47
CA THR A 98 -17.84 9.15 -2.88
C THR A 98 -19.27 8.73 -3.15
N SER A 99 -19.45 7.51 -3.65
CA SER A 99 -20.74 6.85 -3.81
C SER A 99 -20.69 5.44 -3.25
N THR A 100 -21.72 5.02 -2.53
CA THR A 100 -21.86 3.63 -2.05
C THR A 100 -23.32 3.20 -2.13
N THR A 101 -23.53 1.96 -2.56
CA THR A 101 -24.84 1.28 -2.47
C THR A 101 -24.86 0.21 -1.37
N TYR A 102 -23.78 0.08 -0.60
CA TYR A 102 -23.70 -0.89 0.48
C TYR A 102 -24.64 -0.51 1.62
N SER A 103 -25.53 -1.43 1.94
CA SER A 103 -26.50 -1.27 3.03
C SER A 103 -25.85 -1.08 4.42
N SER A 104 -24.63 -1.60 4.61
CA SER A 104 -23.84 -1.43 5.84
C SER A 104 -23.33 0.00 6.06
N ASP A 105 -23.31 0.83 5.01
CA ASP A 105 -22.69 2.16 5.06
C ASP A 105 -23.72 3.28 5.26
N LYS A 106 -24.99 2.94 5.51
CA LYS A 106 -26.10 3.90 5.65
C LYS A 106 -25.83 5.02 6.66
N THR A 107 -25.16 4.70 7.78
CA THR A 107 -24.84 5.68 8.81
C THR A 107 -23.46 6.29 8.57
N ILE A 108 -22.47 5.43 8.33
CA ILE A 108 -21.06 5.78 8.28
C ILE A 108 -20.38 4.87 7.25
N VAL A 109 -19.85 5.45 6.19
CA VAL A 109 -19.10 4.72 5.15
C VAL A 109 -17.80 4.17 5.71
N ASN A 110 -17.47 2.90 5.43
CA ASN A 110 -16.19 2.31 5.81
C ASN A 110 -15.18 2.40 4.66
N PHE A 111 -14.57 3.59 4.51
CA PHE A 111 -13.58 3.88 3.46
C PHE A 111 -12.42 2.89 3.44
N LEU A 112 -11.82 2.63 4.60
CA LEU A 112 -10.65 1.76 4.71
C LEU A 112 -10.96 0.33 4.23
N ARG A 113 -12.13 -0.22 4.57
CA ARG A 113 -12.58 -1.53 4.09
C ARG A 113 -12.69 -1.55 2.57
N HIS A 114 -13.34 -0.55 1.98
CA HIS A 114 -13.56 -0.51 0.53
C HIS A 114 -12.28 -0.25 -0.26
N ILE A 115 -11.46 0.71 0.16
CA ILE A 115 -10.18 1.00 -0.49
C ILE A 115 -9.27 -0.22 -0.43
N ARG A 116 -9.20 -0.92 0.71
CA ARG A 116 -8.46 -2.19 0.79
C ARG A 116 -9.00 -3.23 -0.19
N ASN A 117 -10.32 -3.41 -0.27
CA ASN A 117 -10.92 -4.37 -1.21
C ASN A 117 -10.64 -3.97 -2.67
N ALA A 118 -10.70 -2.69 -3.00
CA ALA A 118 -10.34 -2.17 -4.31
C ALA A 118 -8.89 -2.52 -4.66
N VAL A 119 -7.96 -2.28 -3.74
CA VAL A 119 -6.53 -2.64 -3.90
C VAL A 119 -6.34 -4.15 -4.04
N ALA A 120 -6.98 -4.95 -3.18
CA ALA A 120 -6.87 -6.42 -3.21
C ALA A 120 -7.37 -7.03 -4.53
N HIS A 121 -8.32 -6.37 -5.20
CA HIS A 121 -8.86 -6.79 -6.50
C HIS A 121 -8.30 -6.01 -7.68
N ALA A 122 -7.24 -5.21 -7.48
CA ALA A 122 -6.65 -4.33 -8.51
C ALA A 122 -7.67 -3.41 -9.21
N ARG A 123 -8.70 -2.99 -8.50
CA ARG A 123 -9.74 -2.04 -8.96
C ARG A 123 -9.35 -0.61 -8.60
N VAL A 124 -8.17 -0.23 -9.04
CA VAL A 124 -7.56 1.08 -8.79
C VAL A 124 -7.24 1.71 -10.13
N GLU A 125 -7.70 2.93 -10.34
CA GLU A 125 -7.43 3.71 -11.55
C GLU A 125 -6.72 5.01 -11.18
N PHE A 126 -5.79 5.44 -12.03
CA PHE A 126 -5.08 6.69 -11.86
C PHE A 126 -5.51 7.64 -12.95
N ARG A 127 -6.14 8.75 -12.56
CA ARG A 127 -6.33 9.88 -13.45
C ARG A 127 -5.05 10.74 -13.40
N PRO A 128 -4.33 10.92 -14.51
CA PRO A 128 -3.03 11.59 -14.50
C PRO A 128 -3.08 12.97 -13.83
N ASN A 129 -2.17 13.20 -12.88
CA ASN A 129 -2.02 14.47 -12.15
C ASN A 129 -3.26 14.94 -11.36
N ASP A 130 -4.25 14.08 -11.13
CA ASP A 130 -5.50 14.46 -10.46
C ASP A 130 -5.79 13.57 -9.24
N VAL A 131 -6.28 12.35 -9.47
CA VAL A 131 -6.81 11.47 -8.42
C VAL A 131 -6.41 10.01 -8.63
N VAL A 132 -6.38 9.27 -7.52
CA VAL A 132 -6.52 7.81 -7.50
C VAL A 132 -7.98 7.46 -7.23
N ILE A 133 -8.56 6.59 -8.05
CA ILE A 133 -9.95 6.15 -7.95
C ILE A 133 -9.95 4.72 -7.41
N PHE A 134 -10.71 4.48 -6.34
CA PHE A 134 -10.85 3.17 -5.72
C PHE A 134 -12.27 2.65 -5.91
N SER A 135 -12.42 1.47 -6.51
CA SER A 135 -13.72 0.85 -6.75
C SER A 135 -13.85 -0.51 -6.06
N ASP A 136 -14.90 -0.69 -5.27
CA ASP A 136 -15.25 -1.97 -4.65
C ASP A 136 -16.64 -2.42 -5.11
N ALA A 137 -16.82 -3.72 -5.26
CA ALA A 137 -18.09 -4.33 -5.65
C ALA A 137 -18.17 -5.75 -5.11
N ASN A 138 -19.35 -6.13 -4.62
CA ASN A 138 -19.62 -7.46 -4.09
C ASN A 138 -20.60 -8.25 -4.97
N ASN A 139 -20.77 -9.54 -4.63
CA ASN A 139 -21.66 -10.46 -5.36
C ASN A 139 -23.16 -10.14 -5.20
N LYS A 140 -23.52 -9.16 -4.36
CA LYS A 140 -24.91 -8.70 -4.16
C LYS A 140 -25.23 -7.47 -5.00
N ASN A 141 -24.40 -7.13 -5.99
CA ASN A 141 -24.46 -5.90 -6.78
C ASN A 141 -24.40 -4.62 -5.94
N GLU A 142 -23.83 -4.69 -4.73
CA GLU A 142 -23.46 -3.48 -3.99
C GLU A 142 -22.11 -2.98 -4.52
N SER A 143 -21.96 -1.66 -4.62
CA SER A 143 -20.76 -1.01 -5.17
C SER A 143 -20.37 0.22 -4.36
N PHE A 144 -19.09 0.53 -4.39
CA PHE A 144 -18.48 1.69 -3.77
C PHE A 144 -17.47 2.30 -4.74
N SER A 145 -17.42 3.63 -4.80
CA SER A 145 -16.40 4.38 -5.50
C SER A 145 -16.02 5.61 -4.70
N THR A 146 -14.73 5.96 -4.70
CA THR A 146 -14.23 7.20 -4.12
C THR A 146 -12.96 7.65 -4.83
N GLU A 147 -12.66 8.94 -4.76
CA GLU A 147 -11.46 9.53 -5.35
C GLU A 147 -10.57 10.13 -4.25
N LEU A 148 -9.27 9.82 -4.27
CA LEU A 148 -8.26 10.46 -3.45
C LEU A 148 -7.36 11.36 -4.32
N PRO A 149 -7.36 12.68 -4.14
CA PRO A 149 -6.44 13.57 -4.84
C PRO A 149 -4.97 13.16 -4.64
N LEU A 150 -4.17 13.17 -5.71
CA LEU A 150 -2.76 12.71 -5.68
C LEU A 150 -1.90 13.48 -4.68
N ARG A 151 -2.22 14.74 -4.41
CA ARG A 151 -1.54 15.55 -3.37
C ARG A 151 -1.63 14.94 -1.96
N TYR A 152 -2.62 14.10 -1.71
CA TYR A 152 -2.84 13.41 -0.42
C TYR A 152 -2.34 11.96 -0.43
N LEU A 153 -1.94 11.43 -1.58
CA LEU A 153 -1.52 10.04 -1.72
C LEU A 153 -0.25 9.75 -0.90
N GLY A 154 0.75 10.63 -0.96
CA GLY A 154 1.98 10.47 -0.18
C GLY A 154 1.71 10.49 1.33
N GLU A 155 0.81 11.34 1.79
CA GLU A 155 0.40 11.38 3.21
C GLU A 155 -0.35 10.11 3.62
N PHE A 156 -1.25 9.60 2.77
CA PHE A 156 -1.95 8.34 3.02
C PHE A 156 -0.97 7.18 3.16
N VAL A 157 -0.02 7.05 2.23
CA VAL A 157 1.02 6.01 2.26
C VAL A 157 1.89 6.15 3.52
N ASN A 158 2.31 7.37 3.88
CA ASN A 158 3.09 7.62 5.08
C ASN A 158 2.35 7.20 6.37
N GLN A 159 1.03 7.44 6.46
CA GLN A 159 0.27 6.98 7.62
C GLN A 159 0.22 5.46 7.73
N LEU A 160 0.07 4.75 6.61
CA LEU A 160 0.16 3.29 6.60
C LEU A 160 1.57 2.82 6.99
N GLN A 161 2.61 3.47 6.48
CA GLN A 161 4.01 3.15 6.76
C GLN A 161 4.33 3.22 8.26
N LYS A 162 3.80 4.23 8.97
CA LYS A 162 3.98 4.38 10.43
C LYS A 162 3.52 3.15 11.21
N VAL A 163 2.44 2.50 10.78
CA VAL A 163 1.95 1.25 11.42
C VAL A 163 2.97 0.13 11.29
N HIS A 164 3.58 -0.03 10.10
CA HIS A 164 4.60 -1.05 9.85
C HIS A 164 5.88 -0.80 10.64
N ILE A 165 6.31 0.46 10.72
CA ILE A 165 7.48 0.86 11.51
C ILE A 165 7.23 0.56 12.99
N ALA A 166 6.07 0.95 13.52
CA ALA A 166 5.70 0.68 14.91
C ALA A 166 5.69 -0.83 15.20
N TYR A 167 5.12 -1.63 14.30
CA TYR A 167 5.12 -3.10 14.43
C TYR A 167 6.52 -3.71 14.43
N SER A 168 7.38 -3.28 13.50
CA SER A 168 8.78 -3.71 13.44
C SER A 168 9.55 -3.35 14.72
N GLN A 169 9.38 -2.12 15.22
CA GLN A 169 10.03 -1.66 16.45
C GLN A 169 9.57 -2.45 17.69
N ASP A 170 8.27 -2.67 17.84
CA ASP A 170 7.73 -3.48 18.94
C ASP A 170 8.29 -4.91 18.92
N TRP A 171 8.38 -5.50 17.73
CA TRP A 171 8.92 -6.85 17.57
C TRP A 171 10.39 -6.93 18.01
N HIS A 172 11.22 -5.97 17.59
CA HIS A 172 12.62 -5.90 18.01
C HIS A 172 12.79 -5.70 19.52
N GLN A 173 11.92 -4.93 20.16
CA GLN A 173 11.94 -4.72 21.62
C GLN A 173 11.52 -5.98 22.40
N GLN A 174 10.67 -6.83 21.83
CA GLN A 174 10.25 -8.10 22.46
C GLN A 174 11.31 -9.21 22.35
N GLY A 175 12.21 -9.10 21.38
CA GLY A 175 13.33 -10.03 21.18
C GLY A 175 14.67 -9.62 21.82
N SER A 176 14.71 -8.48 22.52
CA SER A 176 15.87 -7.94 23.25
C SER A 176 15.83 -8.33 24.73
#